data_AF-A0A2E4JUI2-F1
#
_entry.id   AF-A0A2E4JUI2-F1
#
_cell.length_a   1.000
_cell.length_b   1.000
_cell.length_c   1.000
_cell.angle_alpha   90.00
_cell.angle_beta   90.00
_cell.angle_gamma   90.00
#
_symmetry.space_group_name_H-M   'P 1'
#
loop_
_entity.id
_entity.type
_entity.pdbx_description
1 polymer ?
#
loop_
_entity_poly.entity_id
_entity_poly.type
_entity_poly.pdbx_seq_one_letter_code
_entity_poly.pdbx_strand_id
1 'polypeptide(L)'
;MPADPFLSTLRISMIFSCMFIAARSDFQTLSVRDMHWKIWAIPATIILVFETASTNSGFANLLTISAMIAVFSTCFYRIPELRSFRDWQREQVTLSLIYLIGIAGIFLGGIEYSDTDFVNLILGEESNETMLWWGSLGAILTMVLYLSAWKARIIPGGADVKALILVTLFFPSWAFIPEQMYFSGENTFRIPPSMALFLWAGASFIIAAPIIFLSNVARGDVSTAPDFKMAWHATKKPVSRIIAGPSWILTEVAGTEDEPRVVNRILPSNPSSSGSIQEELERLESMGVEEAWVATKHPFLVYLFFALFPLLLLGDPLAYLLK
;
A
#
# COMPACT_ATOMS: atom_id res chain seq x y z
N MET A 1 -21.71 1.51 -15.57
CA MET A 1 -22.23 2.85 -15.23
C MET A 1 -21.05 3.82 -15.08
N PRO A 2 -21.08 5.01 -15.70
CA PRO A 2 -20.03 6.01 -15.48
C PRO A 2 -20.15 6.58 -14.06
N ALA A 3 -19.02 6.65 -13.36
CA ALA A 3 -18.97 7.18 -12.00
C ALA A 3 -19.45 8.63 -11.97
N ASP A 4 -20.19 9.03 -10.93
CA ASP A 4 -20.65 10.42 -10.79
C ASP A 4 -19.42 11.36 -10.81
N PRO A 5 -19.33 12.34 -11.74
CA PRO A 5 -18.11 13.14 -11.90
C PRO A 5 -17.75 13.92 -10.64
N PHE A 6 -18.73 14.39 -9.87
CA PHE A 6 -18.50 15.13 -8.65
C PHE A 6 -18.00 14.21 -7.52
N LEU A 7 -18.68 13.08 -7.28
CA LEU A 7 -18.27 12.12 -6.26
C LEU A 7 -16.90 11.51 -6.59
N SER A 8 -16.64 11.24 -7.86
CA SER A 8 -15.35 10.73 -8.32
C SER A 8 -14.22 11.73 -8.13
N THR A 9 -14.45 13.01 -8.46
CA THR A 9 -13.46 14.08 -8.22
C THR A 9 -13.18 14.24 -6.73
N LEU A 10 -14.23 14.22 -5.91
CA LEU A 10 -14.11 14.30 -4.45
C LEU A 10 -13.31 13.12 -3.90
N ARG A 11 -13.65 11.90 -4.31
CA ARG A 11 -12.96 10.66 -3.96
C ARG A 11 -11.47 10.72 -4.33
N ILE A 12 -11.16 11.12 -5.56
CA ILE A 12 -9.78 11.27 -6.04
C ILE A 12 -9.03 12.31 -5.19
N SER A 13 -9.61 13.49 -4.98
CA SER A 13 -8.98 14.53 -4.16
C SER A 13 -8.69 14.05 -2.73
N MET A 14 -9.61 13.28 -2.14
CA MET A 14 -9.46 12.71 -0.80
C MET A 14 -8.36 11.66 -0.75
N ILE A 15 -8.33 10.70 -1.68
CA ILE A 15 -7.29 9.66 -1.66
C ILE A 15 -5.91 10.25 -1.93
N PHE A 16 -5.77 11.22 -2.83
CA PHE A 16 -4.50 11.93 -3.04
C PHE A 16 -4.04 12.63 -1.77
N SER A 17 -4.94 13.34 -1.09
CA SER A 17 -4.63 14.02 0.17
C SER A 17 -4.24 13.04 1.28
N CYS A 18 -5.01 11.95 1.42
CA CYS A 18 -4.75 10.87 2.37
C CYS A 18 -3.36 10.24 2.16
N MET A 19 -3.09 9.84 0.92
CA MET A 19 -1.85 9.15 0.54
C MET A 19 -0.65 10.10 0.56
N PHE A 20 -0.81 11.38 0.20
CA PHE A 20 0.26 12.38 0.30
C PHE A 20 0.71 12.58 1.75
N ILE A 21 -0.25 12.74 2.68
CA ILE A 21 0.06 12.89 4.12
C ILE A 21 0.69 11.62 4.67
N ALA A 22 0.18 10.44 4.29
CA ALA A 22 0.76 9.16 4.68
C ALA A 22 2.19 8.98 4.15
N ALA A 23 2.41 9.24 2.86
CA ALA A 23 3.71 9.15 2.21
C ALA A 23 4.73 10.12 2.83
N ARG A 24 4.31 11.36 3.14
CA ARG A 24 5.16 12.33 3.84
C ARG A 24 5.52 11.84 5.25
N SER A 25 4.56 11.33 6.01
CA SER A 25 4.81 10.78 7.35
C SER A 25 5.77 9.60 7.27
N ASP A 26 5.54 8.67 6.35
CA ASP A 26 6.41 7.49 6.18
C ASP A 26 7.82 7.88 5.70
N PHE A 27 7.93 8.88 4.84
CA PHE A 27 9.23 9.42 4.41
C PHE A 27 10.02 10.07 5.55
N GLN A 28 9.34 10.72 6.50
CA GLN A 28 9.99 11.43 7.61
C GLN A 28 10.24 10.54 8.82
N THR A 29 9.31 9.64 9.16
CA THR A 29 9.31 8.88 10.42
C THR A 29 9.18 7.37 10.24
N LEU A 30 9.16 6.87 9.00
CA LEU A 30 9.00 5.44 8.65
C LEU A 30 7.81 4.75 9.33
N SER A 31 6.80 5.56 9.63
CA SER A 31 5.63 5.14 10.35
C SER A 31 4.49 6.10 10.04
N VAL A 32 3.28 5.54 10.01
CA VAL A 32 2.03 6.30 9.89
C VAL A 32 1.14 5.89 11.04
N ARG A 33 0.66 6.90 11.79
CA ARG A 33 -0.19 6.67 12.97
C ARG A 33 -1.53 6.06 12.58
N ASP A 34 -2.01 5.12 13.38
CA ASP A 34 -3.31 4.46 13.17
C ASP A 34 -4.49 5.42 13.08
N MET A 35 -4.41 6.55 13.79
CA MET A 35 -5.42 7.60 13.73
C MET A 35 -5.60 8.17 12.32
N HIS A 36 -4.54 8.27 11.52
CA HIS A 36 -4.61 8.74 10.13
C HIS A 36 -5.59 7.90 9.32
N TRP A 37 -5.39 6.58 9.33
CA TRP A 37 -6.21 5.64 8.58
C TRP A 37 -7.67 5.63 9.04
N LYS A 38 -7.90 5.73 10.36
CA LYS A 38 -9.26 5.80 10.93
C LYS A 38 -10.00 7.07 10.51
N ILE A 39 -9.34 8.23 10.51
CA ILE A 39 -9.93 9.50 10.10
C ILE A 39 -10.33 9.46 8.62
N TRP A 40 -9.45 8.95 7.75
CA TRP A 40 -9.71 8.92 6.31
C TRP A 40 -10.70 7.84 5.87
N ALA A 41 -10.91 6.79 6.67
CA ALA A 41 -11.96 5.81 6.40
C ALA A 41 -13.38 6.36 6.58
N ILE A 42 -13.57 7.39 7.41
CA ILE A 42 -14.87 8.04 7.62
C ILE A 42 -15.40 8.64 6.30
N PRO A 43 -14.70 9.59 5.64
CA PRO A 43 -15.19 10.15 4.39
C PRO A 43 -15.22 9.11 3.25
N ALA A 44 -14.29 8.15 3.23
CA ALA A 44 -14.33 7.05 2.26
C ALA A 44 -15.65 6.27 2.34
N THR A 45 -16.05 5.91 3.56
CA THR A 45 -17.31 5.20 3.84
C THR A 45 -18.52 6.04 3.49
N ILE A 46 -18.53 7.33 3.88
CA ILE A 46 -19.66 8.24 3.62
C ILE A 46 -19.91 8.37 2.11
N ILE A 47 -18.85 8.59 1.31
CA ILE A 47 -18.97 8.70 -0.14
C ILE A 47 -19.47 7.38 -0.73
N LEU A 48 -18.93 6.24 -0.30
CA LEU A 48 -19.33 4.94 -0.81
C LEU A 48 -20.80 4.62 -0.50
N VAL A 49 -21.26 4.88 0.73
CA VAL A 49 -22.67 4.72 1.11
C VAL A 49 -23.56 5.67 0.32
N PHE A 50 -23.17 6.94 0.19
CA PHE A 50 -23.95 7.93 -0.54
C PHE A 50 -24.10 7.57 -2.02
N GLU A 51 -23.01 7.16 -2.68
CA GLU A 51 -23.04 6.75 -4.10
C GLU A 51 -23.86 5.48 -4.31
N THR A 52 -23.74 4.50 -3.41
CA THR A 52 -24.51 3.25 -3.50
C THR A 52 -26.00 3.50 -3.25
N ALA A 53 -26.33 4.45 -2.36
CA ALA A 53 -27.71 4.82 -2.07
C ALA A 53 -28.32 5.67 -3.19
N SER A 54 -27.58 6.61 -3.78
CA SER A 54 -28.06 7.49 -4.85
C SER A 54 -28.34 6.73 -6.15
N THR A 55 -27.63 5.62 -6.37
CA THR A 55 -27.81 4.73 -7.51
C THR A 55 -28.96 3.73 -7.33
N ASN A 56 -29.65 3.75 -6.18
CA ASN A 56 -30.72 2.81 -5.82
C ASN A 56 -30.33 1.33 -6.00
N SER A 57 -29.06 1.00 -5.69
CA SER A 57 -28.42 -0.27 -6.05
C SER A 57 -28.86 -1.48 -5.21
N GLY A 58 -30.05 -1.44 -4.60
CA GLY A 58 -30.54 -2.50 -3.72
C GLY A 58 -30.00 -2.44 -2.29
N PHE A 59 -30.80 -2.96 -1.36
CA PHE A 59 -30.50 -2.91 0.07
C PHE A 59 -29.30 -3.78 0.44
N ALA A 60 -29.13 -4.93 -0.21
CA ALA A 60 -28.02 -5.84 0.04
C ALA A 60 -26.64 -5.21 -0.27
N ASN A 61 -26.55 -4.37 -1.31
CA ASN A 61 -25.32 -3.64 -1.64
C ASN A 61 -24.92 -2.65 -0.54
N LEU A 62 -25.89 -1.91 0.01
CA LEU A 62 -25.64 -1.00 1.14
C LEU A 62 -25.14 -1.73 2.39
N LEU A 63 -25.73 -2.89 2.71
CA LEU A 63 -25.28 -3.71 3.84
C LEU A 63 -23.88 -4.29 3.61
N THR A 64 -23.55 -4.66 2.37
CA THR A 64 -22.25 -5.22 2.00
C THR A 64 -21.09 -4.23 2.23
N ILE A 65 -21.35 -2.93 2.16
CA ILE A 65 -20.37 -1.89 2.58
C ILE A 65 -19.94 -2.09 4.04
N SER A 66 -20.86 -2.51 4.92
CA SER A 66 -20.54 -2.81 6.32
C SER A 66 -19.56 -3.97 6.46
N ALA A 67 -19.56 -4.94 5.53
CA ALA A 67 -18.56 -6.00 5.50
C ALA A 67 -17.17 -5.47 5.14
N MET A 68 -17.07 -4.50 4.22
CA MET A 68 -15.80 -3.84 3.91
C MET A 68 -15.25 -3.06 5.12
N ILE A 69 -16.12 -2.30 5.80
CA ILE A 69 -15.77 -1.60 7.05
C ILE A 69 -15.34 -2.62 8.12
N ALA A 70 -16.07 -3.73 8.24
CA ALA A 70 -15.76 -4.81 9.17
C ALA A 70 -14.33 -5.33 8.94
N VAL A 71 -14.00 -5.69 7.70
CA VAL A 71 -12.66 -6.17 7.35
C VAL A 71 -11.60 -5.12 7.63
N PHE A 72 -11.81 -3.87 7.24
CA PHE A 72 -10.85 -2.79 7.52
C PHE A 72 -10.62 -2.57 9.02
N SER A 73 -11.67 -2.66 9.84
CA SER A 73 -11.58 -2.47 11.29
C SER A 73 -10.63 -3.46 11.97
N THR A 74 -10.44 -4.66 11.39
CA THR A 74 -9.51 -5.68 11.90
C THR A 74 -8.04 -5.25 11.85
N CYS A 75 -7.71 -4.18 11.11
CA CYS A 75 -6.39 -3.56 11.13
C CYS A 75 -6.05 -2.86 12.45
N PHE A 76 -7.07 -2.54 13.25
CA PHE A 76 -6.95 -1.71 14.46
C PHE A 76 -7.51 -2.41 15.70
N TYR A 77 -8.56 -3.20 15.52
CA TYR A 77 -9.29 -3.84 16.60
C TYR A 77 -9.21 -5.35 16.50
N ARG A 78 -9.15 -6.01 17.66
CA ARG A 78 -9.30 -7.46 17.74
C ARG A 78 -10.76 -7.82 17.50
N ILE A 79 -11.00 -8.91 16.76
CA ILE A 79 -12.34 -9.46 16.54
C ILE A 79 -12.96 -9.77 17.92
N PRO A 80 -14.16 -9.23 18.23
CA PRO A 80 -14.83 -9.51 19.49
C PRO A 80 -15.10 -11.00 19.68
N GLU A 81 -14.76 -11.52 20.87
CA GLU A 81 -14.98 -12.93 21.19
C GLU A 81 -16.45 -13.13 21.64
N LEU A 82 -17.20 -13.97 20.91
CA LEU A 82 -18.60 -14.25 21.22
C LEU A 82 -18.80 -14.86 22.63
N ARG A 83 -17.78 -15.54 23.16
CA ARG A 83 -17.82 -16.18 24.48
C ARG A 83 -17.89 -15.18 25.63
N SER A 84 -17.40 -13.96 25.44
CA SER A 84 -17.33 -12.91 26.45
C SER A 84 -18.33 -11.77 26.21
N PHE A 85 -19.43 -12.03 25.48
CA PHE A 85 -20.39 -10.98 25.07
C PHE A 85 -20.99 -10.17 26.22
N ARG A 86 -21.05 -10.76 27.43
CA ARG A 86 -21.57 -10.10 28.63
C ARG A 86 -20.65 -8.99 29.14
N ASP A 87 -19.35 -9.08 28.85
CA ASP A 87 -18.32 -8.15 29.32
C ASP A 87 -17.92 -7.14 28.23
N TRP A 88 -18.68 -7.10 27.13
CA TRP A 88 -18.32 -6.26 25.99
C TRP A 88 -18.43 -4.78 26.31
N GLN A 89 -17.37 -4.06 25.99
CA GLN A 89 -17.38 -2.60 25.98
C GLN A 89 -18.14 -2.08 24.74
N ARG A 90 -18.55 -0.80 24.79
CA ARG A 90 -19.33 -0.16 23.70
C ARG A 90 -18.70 -0.33 22.32
N GLU A 91 -17.37 -0.29 22.25
CA GLU A 91 -16.62 -0.48 21.01
C GLU A 91 -16.80 -1.89 20.44
N GLN A 92 -16.73 -2.93 21.28
CA GLN A 92 -16.91 -4.32 20.87
C GLN A 92 -18.35 -4.61 20.43
N VAL A 93 -19.34 -4.01 21.10
CA VAL A 93 -20.75 -4.10 20.69
C VAL A 93 -20.94 -3.48 19.31
N THR A 94 -20.39 -2.27 19.09
CA THR A 94 -20.50 -1.56 17.81
C THR A 94 -19.85 -2.34 16.68
N LEU A 95 -18.62 -2.84 16.89
CA LEU A 95 -17.92 -3.67 15.90
C LEU A 95 -18.70 -4.95 15.58
N SER A 96 -19.26 -5.61 16.58
CA SER A 96 -20.04 -6.84 16.37
C SER A 96 -21.32 -6.59 15.59
N LEU A 97 -21.99 -5.44 15.81
CA LEU A 97 -23.15 -5.05 15.01
C LEU A 97 -22.75 -4.82 13.55
N ILE A 98 -21.65 -4.10 13.29
CA ILE A 98 -21.13 -3.89 11.93
C ILE A 98 -20.81 -5.23 11.26
N TYR A 99 -20.23 -6.19 12.00
CA TYR A 99 -19.92 -7.52 11.49
C TYR A 99 -21.20 -8.27 11.12
N LEU A 100 -22.22 -8.26 11.97
CA LEU A 100 -23.51 -8.89 11.71
C LEU A 100 -24.21 -8.28 10.48
N ILE A 101 -24.22 -6.95 10.37
CA ILE A 101 -24.79 -6.23 9.22
C ILE A 101 -24.04 -6.60 7.94
N GLY A 102 -22.70 -6.63 7.98
CA GLY A 102 -21.88 -7.02 6.84
C GLY A 102 -22.14 -8.45 6.38
N ILE A 103 -22.20 -9.40 7.33
CA ILE A 103 -22.54 -10.80 7.06
C ILE A 103 -23.93 -10.90 6.41
N ALA A 104 -24.92 -10.20 6.98
CA ALA A 104 -26.27 -10.17 6.41
C ALA A 104 -26.28 -9.61 4.98
N GLY A 105 -25.51 -8.56 4.68
CA GLY A 105 -25.37 -8.01 3.34
C GLY A 105 -24.82 -9.00 2.32
N ILE A 106 -23.79 -9.77 2.70
CA ILE A 106 -23.23 -10.83 1.84
C ILE A 106 -24.27 -11.93 1.61
N PHE A 107 -24.96 -12.41 2.65
CA PHE A 107 -25.95 -13.48 2.48
C PHE A 107 -27.18 -13.03 1.68
N LEU A 108 -27.73 -11.86 1.97
CA LEU A 108 -28.89 -11.32 1.25
C LEU A 108 -28.55 -11.07 -0.21
N GLY A 109 -27.40 -10.43 -0.49
CA GLY A 109 -26.97 -10.23 -1.88
C GLY A 109 -26.63 -11.53 -2.58
N GLY A 110 -26.14 -12.54 -1.86
CA GLY A 110 -25.96 -13.88 -2.42
C GLY A 110 -27.28 -14.56 -2.79
N ILE A 111 -28.37 -14.30 -2.08
CA ILE A 111 -29.69 -14.81 -2.45
C ILE A 111 -30.24 -14.04 -3.66
N GLU A 112 -30.04 -12.72 -3.70
CA GLU A 112 -30.63 -11.84 -4.72
C GLU A 112 -29.86 -11.83 -6.06
N TYR A 113 -28.53 -11.95 -6.00
CA TYR A 113 -27.62 -11.72 -7.13
C TYR A 113 -26.71 -12.94 -7.44
N SER A 114 -27.08 -14.16 -7.03
CA SER A 114 -26.30 -15.37 -7.35
C SER A 114 -26.63 -15.99 -8.71
N ASP A 115 -27.84 -15.78 -9.22
CA ASP A 115 -28.25 -16.26 -10.54
C ASP A 115 -27.68 -15.32 -11.61
N THR A 116 -26.36 -15.40 -11.80
CA THR A 116 -25.58 -14.50 -12.67
C THR A 116 -24.83 -15.30 -13.71
N ASP A 117 -24.85 -14.84 -14.96
CA ASP A 117 -23.95 -15.35 -15.98
C ASP A 117 -22.56 -14.71 -15.78
N PHE A 118 -21.58 -15.51 -15.39
CA PHE A 118 -20.22 -15.03 -15.14
C PHE A 118 -19.56 -14.42 -16.38
N VAL A 119 -19.93 -14.84 -17.59
CA VAL A 119 -19.40 -14.26 -18.83
C VAL A 119 -19.92 -12.83 -18.97
N ASN A 120 -21.23 -12.64 -18.83
CA ASN A 120 -21.85 -11.32 -18.89
C ASN A 120 -21.35 -10.42 -17.75
N LEU A 121 -21.13 -10.98 -16.56
CA LEU A 121 -20.59 -10.25 -15.42
C LEU A 121 -19.19 -9.68 -15.71
N ILE A 122 -18.32 -10.49 -16.32
CA ILE A 122 -16.96 -10.07 -16.69
C ILE A 122 -16.99 -9.05 -17.85
N LEU A 123 -17.91 -9.24 -18.81
CA LEU A 123 -18.12 -8.31 -19.92
C LEU A 123 -18.80 -7.00 -19.48
N GLY A 124 -19.37 -6.96 -18.28
CA GLY A 124 -20.09 -5.80 -17.75
C GLY A 124 -21.48 -5.60 -18.35
N GLU A 125 -22.11 -6.69 -18.78
CA GLU A 125 -23.42 -6.73 -19.44
C GLU A 125 -24.56 -7.13 -18.47
N GLU A 126 -24.22 -7.44 -17.22
CA GLU A 126 -25.18 -7.74 -16.14
C GLU A 126 -25.85 -6.48 -15.58
N SER A 127 -26.88 -6.67 -14.75
CA SER A 127 -27.53 -5.55 -14.06
C SER A 127 -26.54 -4.80 -13.14
N ASN A 128 -26.76 -3.50 -12.97
CA ASN A 128 -25.87 -2.65 -12.17
C ASN A 128 -25.77 -3.14 -10.72
N GLU A 129 -26.88 -3.58 -10.14
CA GLU A 129 -26.97 -4.08 -8.76
C GLU A 129 -26.11 -5.33 -8.57
N THR A 130 -26.20 -6.27 -9.51
CA THR A 130 -25.42 -7.51 -9.53
C THR A 130 -23.95 -7.21 -9.71
N MET A 131 -23.58 -6.36 -10.66
CA MET A 131 -22.19 -5.94 -10.89
C MET A 131 -21.57 -5.27 -9.65
N LEU A 132 -22.33 -4.40 -8.97
CA LEU A 132 -21.86 -3.72 -7.77
C LEU A 132 -21.66 -4.68 -6.60
N TRP A 133 -22.56 -5.66 -6.44
CA TRP A 133 -22.45 -6.64 -5.36
C TRP A 133 -21.24 -7.56 -5.55
N TRP A 134 -21.07 -8.11 -6.76
CA TRP A 134 -19.90 -8.92 -7.09
C TRP A 134 -18.59 -8.12 -7.03
N GLY A 135 -18.61 -6.85 -7.46
CA GLY A 135 -17.48 -5.94 -7.30
C GLY A 135 -17.12 -5.72 -5.83
N SER A 136 -18.12 -5.52 -4.96
CA SER A 136 -17.93 -5.38 -3.51
C SER A 136 -17.42 -6.67 -2.87
N LEU A 137 -17.87 -7.84 -3.33
CA LEU A 137 -17.36 -9.13 -2.89
C LEU A 137 -15.89 -9.33 -3.29
N GLY A 138 -15.53 -8.96 -4.52
CA GLY A 138 -14.14 -8.94 -4.99
C GLY A 138 -13.26 -7.98 -4.17
N ALA A 139 -13.81 -6.83 -3.79
CA ALA A 139 -13.17 -5.87 -2.90
C ALA A 139 -12.89 -6.50 -1.51
N ILE A 140 -13.90 -7.11 -0.89
CA ILE A 140 -13.79 -7.80 0.41
C ILE A 140 -12.72 -8.89 0.34
N LEU A 141 -12.74 -9.73 -0.70
CA LEU A 141 -11.74 -10.77 -0.92
C LEU A 141 -10.33 -10.18 -0.99
N THR A 142 -10.17 -9.10 -1.76
CA THR A 142 -8.89 -8.37 -1.90
C THR A 142 -8.39 -7.83 -0.55
N MET A 143 -9.28 -7.23 0.25
CA MET A 143 -8.92 -6.74 1.59
C MET A 143 -8.46 -7.88 2.51
N VAL A 144 -9.17 -9.03 2.49
CA VAL A 144 -8.81 -10.22 3.28
C VAL A 144 -7.48 -10.81 2.82
N LEU A 145 -7.18 -10.80 1.51
CA LEU A 145 -5.89 -11.22 0.98
C LEU A 145 -4.75 -10.36 1.52
N TYR A 146 -4.89 -9.03 1.53
CA TYR A 146 -3.87 -8.15 2.12
C TYR A 146 -3.67 -8.39 3.62
N LEU A 147 -4.76 -8.56 4.38
CA LEU A 147 -4.67 -8.90 5.80
C LEU A 147 -3.97 -10.23 6.05
N SER A 148 -4.26 -11.22 5.21
CA SER A 148 -3.67 -12.55 5.31
C SER A 148 -2.19 -12.50 4.97
N ALA A 149 -1.81 -11.79 3.90
CA ALA A 149 -0.41 -11.57 3.53
C ALA A 149 0.36 -10.82 4.62
N TRP A 150 -0.26 -9.85 5.30
CA TRP A 150 0.34 -9.16 6.44
C TRP A 150 0.55 -10.09 7.63
N LYS A 151 -0.48 -10.86 8.03
CA LYS A 151 -0.39 -11.80 9.15
C LYS A 151 0.61 -12.93 8.90
N ALA A 152 0.74 -13.37 7.65
CA ALA A 152 1.74 -14.32 7.20
C ALA A 152 3.16 -13.72 7.06
N ARG A 153 3.33 -12.42 7.32
CA ARG A 153 4.58 -11.66 7.16
C ARG A 153 5.15 -11.65 5.73
N ILE A 154 4.29 -11.87 4.73
CA ILE A 154 4.64 -11.70 3.31
C ILE A 154 4.80 -10.21 3.00
N ILE A 155 3.88 -9.38 3.52
CA ILE A 155 4.00 -7.91 3.48
C ILE A 155 4.49 -7.44 4.85
N PRO A 156 5.72 -6.92 4.98
CA PRO A 156 6.26 -6.52 6.28
C PRO A 156 5.59 -5.26 6.85
N GLY A 157 5.14 -4.35 5.99
CA GLY A 157 4.63 -3.04 6.37
C GLY A 157 3.14 -3.04 6.70
N GLY A 158 2.79 -2.86 7.98
CA GLY A 158 1.39 -2.70 8.39
C GLY A 158 0.74 -1.42 7.86
N ALA A 159 1.52 -0.35 7.64
CA ALA A 159 1.03 0.89 7.04
C ALA A 159 0.67 0.70 5.56
N ASP A 160 1.45 -0.08 4.81
CA ASP A 160 1.20 -0.40 3.40
C ASP A 160 -0.12 -1.18 3.24
N VAL A 161 -0.33 -2.18 4.09
CA VAL A 161 -1.56 -2.99 4.10
C VAL A 161 -2.78 -2.14 4.43
N LYS A 162 -2.68 -1.26 5.45
CA LYS A 162 -3.74 -0.31 5.79
C LYS A 162 -4.06 0.63 4.64
N ALA A 163 -3.05 1.11 3.92
CA ALA A 163 -3.23 1.94 2.73
C ALA A 163 -3.95 1.19 1.60
N LEU A 164 -3.52 -0.02 1.28
CA LEU A 164 -4.13 -0.84 0.22
C LEU A 164 -5.58 -1.20 0.53
N ILE A 165 -5.89 -1.55 1.78
CA ILE A 165 -7.28 -1.82 2.20
C ILE A 165 -8.10 -0.53 2.15
N LEU A 166 -7.58 0.61 2.60
CA LEU A 166 -8.29 1.89 2.52
C LEU A 166 -8.54 2.31 1.06
N VAL A 167 -7.57 2.12 0.15
CA VAL A 167 -7.76 2.33 -1.30
C VAL A 167 -8.88 1.43 -1.83
N THR A 168 -8.94 0.17 -1.38
CA THR A 168 -10.02 -0.74 -1.75
C THR A 168 -11.39 -0.27 -1.23
N LEU A 169 -11.43 0.43 -0.08
CA LEU A 169 -12.64 1.04 0.43
C LEU A 169 -13.07 2.28 -0.38
N PHE A 170 -12.10 3.07 -0.86
CA PHE A 170 -12.40 4.17 -1.77
C PHE A 170 -12.83 3.67 -3.16
N PHE A 171 -12.18 2.62 -3.68
CA PHE A 171 -12.43 2.06 -5.00
C PHE A 171 -12.67 0.54 -4.90
N PRO A 172 -13.88 0.11 -4.51
CA PRO A 172 -14.23 -1.32 -4.44
C PRO A 172 -14.07 -2.02 -5.79
N SER A 173 -14.40 -1.31 -6.87
CA SER A 173 -14.29 -1.80 -8.25
C SER A 173 -13.92 -0.65 -9.19
N TRP A 174 -13.62 -0.98 -10.45
CA TRP A 174 -13.36 0.02 -11.50
C TRP A 174 -14.56 0.93 -11.79
N ALA A 175 -15.77 0.57 -11.39
CA ALA A 175 -16.96 1.41 -11.53
C ALA A 175 -16.88 2.71 -10.71
N PHE A 176 -16.01 2.75 -9.68
CA PHE A 176 -15.85 3.90 -8.78
C PHE A 176 -14.68 4.82 -9.18
N ILE A 177 -13.97 4.48 -10.26
CA ILE A 177 -12.86 5.24 -10.82
C ILE A 177 -13.33 5.89 -12.13
N PRO A 178 -13.08 7.19 -12.36
CA PRO A 178 -13.32 7.81 -13.65
C PRO A 178 -12.69 7.04 -14.80
N GLU A 179 -13.28 7.19 -15.99
CA GLU A 179 -12.69 6.65 -17.21
C GLU A 179 -11.25 7.11 -17.37
N GLN A 180 -10.37 6.14 -17.64
CA GLN A 180 -8.93 6.37 -17.70
C GLN A 180 -8.56 6.88 -19.10
N MET A 181 -7.85 8.01 -19.16
CA MET A 181 -7.60 8.76 -20.40
C MET A 181 -6.91 7.95 -21.51
N TYR A 182 -6.02 7.03 -21.16
CA TYR A 182 -5.21 6.28 -22.14
C TYR A 182 -5.50 4.78 -22.14
N PHE A 183 -6.49 4.32 -21.37
CA PHE A 183 -6.78 2.90 -21.28
C PHE A 183 -7.44 2.40 -22.57
N SER A 184 -6.73 1.52 -23.28
CA SER A 184 -7.15 1.00 -24.59
C SER A 184 -7.60 -0.47 -24.53
N GLY A 185 -7.87 -1.00 -23.33
CA GLY A 185 -8.22 -2.42 -23.11
C GLY A 185 -9.73 -2.66 -23.13
N GLU A 186 -10.39 -2.47 -24.27
CA GLU A 186 -11.79 -2.89 -24.41
C GLU A 186 -11.91 -4.39 -24.07
N ASN A 187 -12.83 -4.74 -23.16
CA ASN A 187 -13.16 -6.12 -22.75
C ASN A 187 -12.01 -6.97 -22.15
N THR A 188 -10.95 -6.34 -21.62
CA THR A 188 -9.87 -7.08 -20.93
C THR A 188 -10.21 -7.28 -19.46
N PHE A 189 -10.02 -8.51 -18.96
CA PHE A 189 -10.13 -8.83 -17.52
C PHE A 189 -9.27 -7.86 -16.71
N ARG A 190 -9.89 -7.14 -15.76
CA ARG A 190 -9.19 -6.18 -14.90
C ARG A 190 -9.06 -6.71 -13.48
N ILE A 191 -7.87 -6.59 -12.91
CA ILE A 191 -7.64 -6.90 -11.48
C ILE A 191 -8.24 -5.80 -10.60
N PRO A 192 -8.53 -6.05 -9.32
CA PRO A 192 -9.04 -5.04 -8.40
C PRO A 192 -8.16 -3.77 -8.37
N PRO A 193 -8.75 -2.56 -8.28
CA PRO A 193 -7.98 -1.32 -8.41
C PRO A 193 -6.82 -1.16 -7.43
N SER A 194 -6.97 -1.63 -6.19
CA SER A 194 -5.88 -1.59 -5.20
C SER A 194 -4.74 -2.56 -5.55
N MET A 195 -5.02 -3.67 -6.23
CA MET A 195 -3.97 -4.56 -6.75
C MET A 195 -3.25 -3.93 -7.93
N ALA A 196 -3.99 -3.28 -8.84
CA ALA A 196 -3.39 -2.49 -9.92
C ALA A 196 -2.49 -1.38 -9.37
N LEU A 197 -2.93 -0.69 -8.30
CA LEU A 197 -2.10 0.30 -7.59
C LEU A 197 -0.82 -0.33 -7.03
N PHE A 198 -0.94 -1.51 -6.40
CA PHE A 198 0.21 -2.23 -5.85
C PHE A 198 1.23 -2.62 -6.95
N LEU A 199 0.76 -3.08 -8.11
CA LEU A 199 1.63 -3.37 -9.26
C LEU A 199 2.31 -2.12 -9.81
N TRP A 200 1.58 -1.00 -9.95
CA TRP A 200 2.16 0.28 -10.35
C TRP A 200 3.20 0.81 -9.34
N ALA A 201 2.98 0.59 -8.05
CA ALA A 201 3.94 0.92 -7.00
C ALA A 201 5.20 0.04 -7.10
N GLY A 202 5.03 -1.26 -7.37
CA GLY A 202 6.13 -2.18 -7.66
C GLY A 202 6.95 -1.75 -8.87
N ALA A 203 6.30 -1.36 -9.97
CA ALA A 203 6.97 -0.82 -11.15
C ALA A 203 7.75 0.47 -10.82
N SER A 204 7.14 1.36 -10.05
CA SER A 204 7.78 2.60 -9.59
C SER A 204 8.99 2.33 -8.68
N PHE A 205 8.91 1.30 -7.83
CA PHE A 205 10.03 0.84 -7.00
C PHE A 205 11.20 0.29 -7.84
N ILE A 206 10.92 -0.46 -8.91
CA ILE A 206 11.96 -0.98 -9.82
C ILE A 206 12.72 0.17 -10.50
N ILE A 207 12.03 1.26 -10.85
CA ILE A 207 12.63 2.45 -11.47
C ILE A 207 13.53 3.22 -10.49
N ALA A 208 13.31 3.08 -9.17
CA ALA A 208 14.10 3.79 -8.17
C ALA A 208 15.59 3.41 -8.21
N ALA A 209 15.94 2.14 -8.44
CA ALA A 209 17.33 1.69 -8.48
C ALA A 209 18.14 2.34 -9.62
N PRO A 210 17.66 2.35 -10.89
CA PRO A 210 18.29 3.13 -11.96
C PRO A 210 18.46 4.63 -11.62
N ILE A 211 17.49 5.25 -10.98
CA ILE A 211 17.58 6.68 -10.60
C ILE A 211 18.70 6.91 -9.57
N ILE A 212 18.78 6.06 -8.54
CA ILE A 212 19.83 6.11 -7.52
C ILE A 212 21.20 5.92 -8.18
N PHE A 213 21.31 4.93 -9.06
CA PHE A 213 22.53 4.66 -9.81
C PHE A 213 22.99 5.87 -10.64
N LEU A 214 22.09 6.46 -11.44
CA LEU A 214 22.42 7.65 -12.24
C LEU A 214 22.80 8.85 -11.37
N SER A 215 22.16 9.01 -10.22
CA SER A 215 22.50 10.06 -9.25
C SER A 215 23.91 9.89 -8.69
N ASN A 216 24.32 8.67 -8.34
CA ASN A 216 25.68 8.37 -7.89
C ASN A 216 26.72 8.59 -9.00
N VAL A 217 26.42 8.17 -10.23
CA VAL A 217 27.31 8.41 -11.39
C VAL A 217 27.47 9.91 -11.65
N ALA A 218 26.38 10.68 -11.61
CA ALA A 218 26.42 12.14 -11.81
C ALA A 218 27.23 12.88 -10.73
N ARG A 219 27.35 12.32 -9.53
CA ARG A 219 28.16 12.85 -8.43
C ARG A 219 29.63 12.44 -8.49
N GLY A 220 29.99 11.51 -9.38
CA GLY A 220 31.34 10.94 -9.45
C GLY A 220 31.63 9.89 -8.36
N ASP A 221 30.60 9.35 -7.71
CA ASP A 221 30.74 8.39 -6.60
C ASP A 221 31.19 6.99 -7.08
N VAL A 222 31.10 6.73 -8.40
CA VAL A 222 31.41 5.44 -9.02
C VAL A 222 32.75 5.50 -9.72
N SER A 223 33.79 4.99 -9.05
CA SER A 223 35.17 5.03 -9.57
C SER A 223 35.74 3.64 -9.87
N THR A 224 35.29 2.62 -9.13
CA THR A 224 35.79 1.24 -9.23
C THR A 224 34.67 0.24 -9.53
N ALA A 225 35.03 -0.97 -9.96
CA ALA A 225 34.06 -2.04 -10.22
C ALA A 225 33.20 -2.43 -8.99
N PRO A 226 33.75 -2.48 -7.76
CA PRO A 226 32.94 -2.65 -6.54
C PRO A 226 31.91 -1.53 -6.31
N ASP A 227 32.26 -0.28 -6.63
CA ASP A 227 31.35 0.87 -6.46
C ASP A 227 30.14 0.77 -7.38
N PHE A 228 30.30 0.19 -8.57
CA PHE A 228 29.20 0.00 -9.52
C PHE A 228 28.06 -0.84 -8.92
N LYS A 229 28.43 -1.88 -8.18
CA LYS A 229 27.48 -2.75 -7.48
C LYS A 229 26.78 -2.02 -6.33
N MET A 230 27.52 -1.19 -5.60
CA MET A 230 26.98 -0.39 -4.49
C MET A 230 26.04 0.70 -4.98
N ALA A 231 26.41 1.39 -6.06
CA ALA A 231 25.65 2.49 -6.64
C ALA A 231 24.24 2.10 -7.10
N TRP A 232 23.99 0.81 -7.34
CA TRP A 232 22.67 0.30 -7.71
C TRP A 232 21.61 0.42 -6.59
N HIS A 233 22.03 0.38 -5.33
CA HIS A 233 21.11 0.25 -4.19
C HIS A 233 21.48 1.10 -2.96
N ALA A 234 22.59 1.84 -3.02
CA ALA A 234 23.09 2.68 -1.93
C ALA A 234 23.56 4.04 -2.46
N THR A 235 23.70 5.02 -1.57
CA THR A 235 24.25 6.34 -1.89
C THR A 235 25.51 6.59 -1.07
N LYS A 236 26.52 7.22 -1.67
CA LYS A 236 27.73 7.62 -0.96
C LYS A 236 27.46 8.92 -0.18
N LYS A 237 27.85 8.96 1.09
CA LYS A 237 27.67 10.14 1.96
C LYS A 237 28.92 10.42 2.78
N PRO A 238 29.26 11.70 3.05
CA PRO A 238 30.30 12.05 4.00
C PRO A 238 29.95 11.51 5.39
N VAL A 239 30.92 10.88 6.06
CA VAL A 239 30.72 10.26 7.39
C VAL A 239 30.18 11.28 8.40
N SER A 240 30.69 12.52 8.36
CA SER A 240 30.24 13.66 9.17
C SER A 240 28.78 14.08 8.96
N ARG A 241 28.15 13.68 7.83
CA ARG A 241 26.74 13.98 7.51
C ARG A 241 25.81 12.79 7.75
N ILE A 242 26.34 11.64 8.17
CA ILE A 242 25.52 10.47 8.49
C ILE A 242 24.88 10.70 9.85
N ILE A 243 23.64 11.17 9.83
CA ILE A 243 22.84 11.33 11.05
C ILE A 243 22.38 9.93 11.49
N ALA A 244 22.47 9.64 12.79
CA ALA A 244 21.85 8.47 13.40
C ALA A 244 20.35 8.44 13.04
N GLY A 245 20.00 7.59 12.08
CA GLY A 245 18.70 7.52 11.46
C GLY A 245 18.47 6.12 10.89
N PRO A 246 17.38 5.90 10.13
CA PRO A 246 17.03 4.58 9.64
C PRO A 246 17.77 4.22 8.35
N SER A 247 19.07 4.47 8.35
CA SER A 247 19.97 4.21 7.26
C SER A 247 20.98 3.15 7.67
N TRP A 248 21.16 2.14 6.83
CA TRP A 248 22.16 1.10 7.04
C TRP A 248 23.49 1.56 6.46
N ILE A 249 24.52 1.59 7.31
CA ILE A 249 25.91 1.78 6.87
C ILE A 249 26.34 0.46 6.21
N LEU A 250 26.89 0.56 5.01
CA LEU A 250 27.32 -0.58 4.20
C LEU A 250 28.85 -0.64 4.02
N THR A 251 29.55 0.40 4.45
CA THR A 251 31.00 0.44 4.52
C THR A 251 31.40 0.11 5.96
N GLU A 252 32.06 -1.02 6.15
CA GLU A 252 32.47 -1.49 7.48
C GLU A 252 33.99 -1.70 7.52
N VAL A 253 34.58 -1.60 8.71
CA VAL A 253 35.96 -2.00 8.96
C VAL A 253 35.97 -3.49 9.31
N ALA A 254 36.54 -4.32 8.45
CA ALA A 254 36.66 -5.76 8.63
C ALA A 254 38.15 -6.18 8.66
N GLY A 255 38.49 -7.14 9.51
CA GLY A 255 39.87 -7.62 9.67
C GLY A 255 40.22 -7.87 11.13
N THR A 256 41.44 -8.34 11.38
CA THR A 256 42.03 -8.44 12.72
C THR A 256 42.52 -7.06 13.15
N GLU A 257 42.66 -6.76 14.45
CA GLU A 257 43.16 -5.45 14.93
C GLU A 257 44.51 -5.05 14.30
N ASP A 258 45.33 -6.02 13.90
CA ASP A 258 46.63 -5.82 13.23
C ASP A 258 46.53 -5.55 11.71
N GLU A 259 45.44 -5.93 11.03
CA GLU A 259 45.21 -5.68 9.59
C GLU A 259 43.76 -5.24 9.30
N PRO A 260 43.36 -4.03 9.72
CA PRO A 260 42.02 -3.52 9.43
C PRO A 260 41.89 -3.17 7.94
N ARG A 261 40.81 -3.65 7.30
CA ARG A 261 40.48 -3.35 5.90
C ARG A 261 39.08 -2.76 5.79
N VAL A 262 38.94 -1.71 4.99
CA VAL A 262 37.63 -1.12 4.69
C VAL A 262 36.96 -1.96 3.60
N VAL A 263 35.75 -2.45 3.87
CA VAL A 263 35.02 -3.33 2.95
C VAL A 263 33.59 -2.80 2.74
N ASN A 264 33.14 -2.79 1.49
CA ASN A 264 31.76 -2.46 1.13
C ASN A 264 30.93 -3.74 1.02
N ARG A 265 29.81 -3.81 1.75
CA ARG A 265 28.90 -4.96 1.79
C ARG A 265 27.53 -4.57 1.22
N ILE A 266 26.85 -5.51 0.57
CA ILE A 266 25.49 -5.30 0.05
C ILE A 266 24.46 -5.20 1.19
N LEU A 267 24.74 -5.91 2.28
CA LEU A 267 23.90 -6.00 3.46
C LEU A 267 24.76 -5.71 4.68
N PRO A 268 24.22 -5.01 5.69
CA PRO A 268 24.95 -4.77 6.94
C PRO A 268 25.20 -6.11 7.66
N SER A 269 26.35 -6.22 8.32
CA SER A 269 26.74 -7.44 9.05
C SER A 269 25.86 -7.70 10.27
N ASN A 270 25.31 -6.65 10.89
CA ASN A 270 24.32 -6.76 11.96
C ASN A 270 23.13 -5.81 11.73
N PRO A 271 22.04 -6.29 11.11
CA PRO A 271 20.83 -5.47 10.90
C PRO A 271 20.07 -5.16 12.20
N SER A 272 20.34 -5.90 13.28
CA SER A 272 19.62 -5.85 14.57
C SER A 272 20.41 -5.26 15.74
N SER A 273 21.72 -5.00 15.59
CA SER A 273 22.44 -4.31 16.66
C SER A 273 22.26 -2.81 16.47
N SER A 274 21.42 -2.22 17.30
CA SER A 274 21.64 -0.87 17.81
C SER A 274 22.92 -0.81 18.69
N GLY A 275 23.96 -1.59 18.37
CA GLY A 275 25.33 -1.24 18.75
C GLY A 275 25.61 0.04 18.00
N SER A 276 26.05 1.06 18.73
CA SER A 276 25.74 2.42 18.34
C SER A 276 26.27 2.71 16.93
N ILE A 277 25.40 3.15 16.01
CA ILE A 277 25.80 3.66 14.69
C ILE A 277 26.99 4.64 14.86
N GLN A 278 27.01 5.33 16.01
CA GLN A 278 28.12 6.12 16.54
C GLN A 278 29.46 5.37 16.60
N GLU A 279 29.55 4.19 17.24
CA GLU A 279 30.77 3.38 17.32
C GLU A 279 31.29 2.97 15.94
N GLU A 280 30.39 2.65 15.00
CA GLU A 280 30.79 2.29 13.64
C GLU A 280 31.27 3.50 12.84
N LEU A 281 30.63 4.66 13.00
CA LEU A 281 31.09 5.93 12.44
C LEU A 281 32.44 6.35 13.03
N GLU A 282 32.63 6.24 14.35
CA GLU A 282 33.89 6.53 15.03
C GLU A 282 35.02 5.61 14.56
N ARG A 283 34.73 4.32 14.33
CA ARG A 283 35.68 3.38 13.72
C ARG A 283 36.07 3.80 12.31
N LEU A 284 35.11 4.21 11.48
CA LEU A 284 35.39 4.69 10.12
C LEU A 284 36.21 5.99 10.13
N GLU A 285 35.88 6.93 11.03
CA GLU A 285 36.62 8.18 11.21
C GLU A 285 38.05 7.92 11.69
N SER A 286 38.26 7.01 12.64
CA SER A 286 39.61 6.66 13.14
C SER A 286 40.51 6.05 12.05
N MET A 287 39.91 5.47 11.00
CA MET A 287 40.61 4.95 9.83
C MET A 287 40.79 5.98 8.70
N GLY A 288 40.36 7.22 8.90
CA GLY A 288 40.46 8.29 7.90
C GLY A 288 39.49 8.12 6.71
N VAL A 289 38.39 7.37 6.90
CA VAL A 289 37.36 7.23 5.86
C VAL A 289 36.49 8.48 5.84
N GLU A 290 36.57 9.27 4.78
CA GLU A 290 35.79 10.50 4.64
C GLU A 290 34.35 10.25 4.17
N GLU A 291 34.12 9.18 3.40
CA GLU A 291 32.84 8.86 2.77
C GLU A 291 32.49 7.37 2.90
N ALA A 292 31.23 7.07 3.21
CA ALA A 292 30.71 5.72 3.36
C ALA A 292 29.48 5.48 2.48
N TRP A 293 29.30 4.23 2.04
CA TRP A 293 28.08 3.80 1.37
C TRP A 293 26.97 3.59 2.39
N VAL A 294 25.81 4.18 2.10
CA VAL A 294 24.65 4.15 2.98
C VAL A 294 23.42 3.73 2.19
N ALA A 295 22.74 2.67 2.65
CA ALA A 295 21.43 2.28 2.16
C ALA A 295 20.34 2.96 3.00
N THR A 296 19.50 3.74 2.34
CA THR A 296 18.31 4.33 2.96
C THR A 296 17.13 3.39 2.83
N LYS A 297 16.37 3.19 3.92
CA LYS A 297 15.10 2.49 3.82
C LYS A 297 14.16 3.28 2.91
N HIS A 298 13.68 2.65 1.84
CA HIS A 298 12.73 3.26 0.93
C HIS A 298 11.30 3.07 1.44
N PRO A 299 10.57 4.13 1.79
CA PRO A 299 9.21 4.04 2.31
C PRO A 299 8.24 3.66 1.19
N PHE A 300 7.60 2.49 1.30
CA PHE A 300 6.79 1.95 0.22
C PHE A 300 5.54 2.80 -0.08
N LEU A 301 5.02 3.50 0.93
CA LEU A 301 3.91 4.45 0.78
C LEU A 301 4.20 5.60 -0.19
N VAL A 302 5.47 5.99 -0.36
CA VAL A 302 5.85 6.99 -1.36
C VAL A 302 5.61 6.46 -2.77
N TYR A 303 5.97 5.21 -3.04
CA TYR A 303 5.69 4.59 -4.34
C TYR A 303 4.20 4.36 -4.55
N LEU A 304 3.45 3.98 -3.51
CA LEU A 304 1.99 3.89 -3.60
C LEU A 304 1.33 5.23 -3.93
N PHE A 305 1.83 6.33 -3.35
CA PHE A 305 1.34 7.67 -3.70
C PHE A 305 1.60 7.99 -5.17
N PHE A 306 2.81 7.79 -5.67
CA PHE A 306 3.13 8.03 -7.08
C PHE A 306 2.41 7.07 -8.02
N ALA A 307 2.09 5.86 -7.58
CA ALA A 307 1.32 4.89 -8.34
C ALA A 307 -0.14 5.30 -8.57
N LEU A 308 -0.68 6.27 -7.81
CA LEU A 308 -2.02 6.82 -8.08
C LEU A 308 -2.10 7.48 -9.45
N PHE A 309 -1.01 8.12 -9.91
CA PHE A 309 -0.99 8.78 -11.22
C PHE A 309 -1.19 7.80 -12.38
N PRO A 310 -0.36 6.76 -12.56
CA PRO A 310 -0.58 5.80 -13.63
C PRO A 310 -1.85 4.97 -13.41
N LEU A 311 -2.28 4.70 -12.18
CA LEU A 311 -3.58 4.04 -11.95
C LEU A 311 -4.74 4.84 -12.57
N LEU A 312 -4.80 6.15 -12.32
CA LEU A 312 -5.89 7.00 -12.78
C LEU A 312 -5.78 7.39 -14.25
N LEU A 313 -4.56 7.47 -14.79
CA LEU A 313 -4.32 7.86 -16.19
C LEU A 313 -4.32 6.66 -17.14
N LEU A 314 -3.68 5.56 -16.73
CA LEU A 314 -3.42 4.39 -17.56
C LEU A 314 -4.31 3.21 -17.18
N GLY A 315 -4.87 3.16 -15.97
CA GLY A 315 -5.71 2.03 -15.53
C GLY A 315 -4.90 0.81 -15.12
N ASP A 316 -5.42 -0.37 -15.46
CA ASP A 316 -4.83 -1.66 -15.08
C ASP A 316 -3.53 -1.94 -15.86
N PRO A 317 -2.37 -2.11 -15.21
CA PRO A 317 -1.12 -2.43 -15.89
C PRO A 317 -1.15 -3.79 -16.61
N LEU A 318 -1.93 -4.76 -16.13
CA LEU A 318 -2.00 -6.09 -16.78
C LEU A 318 -2.67 -6.03 -18.15
N ALA A 319 -3.57 -5.08 -18.37
CA ALA A 319 -4.22 -4.89 -19.67
C ALA A 319 -3.23 -4.52 -20.78
N TYR A 320 -2.07 -3.95 -20.44
CA TYR A 320 -1.01 -3.65 -21.40
C TYR A 320 -0.06 -4.83 -21.64
N LEU A 321 0.05 -5.75 -20.67
CA LEU A 321 0.90 -6.93 -20.76
C LEU A 321 0.23 -8.10 -21.51
N LEU A 322 -1.10 -8.16 -21.45
CA LEU A 322 -1.91 -9.21 -22.06
C LEU A 322 -2.40 -8.87 -23.48
N LYS A 323 -1.93 -7.73 -24.03
CA LYS A 323 -2.14 -7.34 -25.42
C LYS A 323 -1.12 -7.98 -26.35
#